data_AF-A0A839GQR5-F1
#
_entry.id   AF-A0A839GQR5-F1
#
_cell.length_a   1.000
_cell.length_b   1.000
_cell.length_c   1.000
_cell.angle_alpha   90.00
_cell.angle_beta   90.00
_cell.angle_gamma   90.00
#
_symmetry.space_group_name_H-M   'P 1'
#
loop_
_entity.id
_entity.type
_entity.pdbx_description
1 polymer ?
#
loop_
_entity_poly.entity_id
_entity_poly.type
_entity_poly.pdbx_seq_one_letter_code
_entity_poly.pdbx_strand_id
1 'polypeptide(L)'
;MNKFLQSSAIALSVVLMAGCGMGRSSEGDVIGAADRPEFNPQEVPYGMIACPGGTFHMGQTDQDIAASMSNLNKQVTIGGFYMDETEITNNEYRQFIDAIRQDSLDVLGEEYVMTQLYPDTTVWVRDFTYHMGDPLMEYYFTHPAFDDYPVVGVDWFAAKYFNNWRTKLKNAYNTDNGQAPMPNFRLPSEAEWEYAARGGRDLATYPWGGPYLRNARGCMLANFKPGRGDYYSDGFTYTAPVGQYYPNDFGLYDMSGNVAEWCEDAYSEASVPVVWDLNPTYYKDDEPRKIVRGGSWKDIAYFLETGVRNFEYQDSARSYIGFRSAMIYIGRSSGREFGFGN
;
A
#
# COMPACT_ATOMS: atom_id res chain seq x y z
N MET A 1 -74.81 44.43 40.75
CA MET A 1 -75.72 44.65 39.60
C MET A 1 -75.41 43.60 38.55
N ASN A 2 -76.45 42.86 38.14
CA ASN A 2 -76.60 41.95 36.97
C ASN A 2 -75.55 40.81 36.82
N LYS A 3 -75.74 39.54 37.20
CA LYS A 3 -76.85 38.56 37.19
C LYS A 3 -77.17 37.96 35.80
N PHE A 4 -76.98 36.62 35.71
CA PHE A 4 -77.55 35.62 34.77
C PHE A 4 -77.00 35.58 33.32
N LEU A 5 -76.80 34.44 32.63
CA LEU A 5 -77.37 33.08 32.60
C LEU A 5 -76.28 32.06 32.12
N GLN A 6 -76.10 30.88 32.73
CA GLN A 6 -76.54 29.53 32.27
C GLN A 6 -76.01 29.12 30.87
N SER A 7 -75.54 27.92 30.52
CA SER A 7 -75.49 26.55 31.06
C SER A 7 -74.89 25.70 29.91
N SER A 8 -73.97 24.75 30.07
CA SER A 8 -74.23 23.32 30.27
C SER A 8 -73.00 22.53 29.80
N ALA A 9 -72.66 21.48 30.54
CA ALA A 9 -71.62 20.52 30.20
C ALA A 9 -71.99 19.65 28.99
N ILE A 10 -71.03 19.37 28.10
CA ILE A 10 -70.97 18.12 27.33
C ILE A 10 -69.52 17.62 27.36
N ALA A 11 -69.41 16.35 27.69
CA ALA A 11 -68.22 15.59 27.97
C ALA A 11 -67.41 15.18 26.73
N LEU A 12 -66.20 14.68 27.01
CA LEU A 12 -65.41 13.71 26.24
C LEU A 12 -64.91 14.14 24.85
N SER A 13 -63.60 14.38 24.76
CA SER A 13 -62.70 13.53 23.95
C SER A 13 -61.25 13.96 24.14
N VAL A 14 -60.53 13.21 24.97
CA VAL A 14 -59.07 13.14 24.92
C VAL A 14 -58.73 12.45 23.61
N VAL A 15 -58.21 13.19 22.64
CA VAL A 15 -57.52 12.62 21.48
C VAL A 15 -56.02 12.87 21.72
N LEU A 16 -55.41 11.93 22.44
CA LEU A 16 -53.98 11.68 22.33
C LEU A 16 -53.74 11.23 20.90
N MET A 17 -53.23 12.15 20.07
CA MET A 17 -52.64 11.81 18.77
C MET A 17 -51.34 11.04 19.04
N ALA A 18 -51.47 9.78 19.46
CA ALA A 18 -50.45 8.78 19.21
C ALA A 18 -50.44 8.60 17.69
N GLY A 19 -49.50 9.27 17.03
CA GLY A 19 -49.26 9.07 15.61
C GLY A 19 -48.97 7.59 15.38
N CYS A 20 -49.93 6.89 14.77
CA CYS A 20 -49.73 5.60 14.14
C CYS A 20 -48.77 5.79 12.96
N GLY A 21 -47.48 5.90 13.25
CA GLY A 21 -46.48 5.40 12.32
C GLY A 21 -46.67 3.89 12.27
N MET A 22 -46.87 3.34 11.07
CA MET A 22 -46.80 1.91 10.79
C MET A 22 -45.41 1.38 11.16
N GLY A 23 -45.14 1.24 12.46
CA GLY A 23 -43.99 0.52 12.97
C GLY A 23 -44.30 -0.96 12.83
N ARG A 24 -43.59 -1.64 11.92
CA ARG A 24 -43.43 -3.08 12.05
C ARG A 24 -42.89 -3.31 13.46
N SER A 25 -43.66 -4.00 14.32
CA SER A 25 -43.14 -4.39 15.63
C SER A 25 -41.94 -5.30 15.36
N SER A 26 -40.75 -4.88 15.78
CA SER A 26 -39.55 -5.71 15.73
C SER A 26 -39.56 -6.85 16.75
N GLU A 27 -40.72 -7.12 17.37
CA GLU A 27 -40.90 -8.16 18.36
C GLU A 27 -40.76 -9.54 17.69
N GLY A 28 -39.63 -10.20 17.95
CA GLY A 28 -39.29 -11.51 17.37
C GLY A 28 -38.40 -11.45 16.13
N ASP A 29 -38.11 -10.26 15.60
CA ASP A 29 -37.22 -10.08 14.44
C ASP A 29 -35.77 -9.78 14.87
N VAL A 30 -34.82 -10.27 14.09
CA VAL A 30 -33.39 -9.97 14.30
C VAL A 30 -33.10 -8.54 13.82
N ILE A 31 -33.04 -7.59 14.75
CA ILE A 31 -32.79 -6.15 14.48
C ILE A 31 -31.33 -5.70 14.63
N GLY A 32 -30.45 -6.61 15.06
CA GLY A 32 -29.04 -6.29 15.32
C GLY A 32 -28.80 -5.58 16.66
N ALA A 33 -27.53 -5.39 17.01
CA ALA A 33 -27.15 -4.70 18.24
C ALA A 33 -27.40 -3.19 18.13
N ALA A 34 -28.09 -2.62 19.13
CA ALA A 34 -28.47 -1.20 19.15
C ALA A 34 -27.28 -0.26 19.44
N ASP A 35 -26.39 -0.66 20.36
CA ASP A 35 -25.19 0.11 20.71
C ASP A 35 -23.99 -0.39 19.89
N ARG A 36 -23.86 0.12 18.66
CA ARG A 36 -22.68 -0.12 17.82
C ARG A 36 -22.00 1.20 17.48
N PRO A 37 -20.65 1.24 17.39
CA PRO A 37 -19.95 2.39 16.85
C PRO A 37 -20.48 2.72 15.45
N GLU A 38 -20.61 4.01 15.15
CA GLU A 38 -20.92 4.45 13.81
C GLU A 38 -19.72 4.13 12.91
N PHE A 39 -19.91 3.20 11.96
CA PHE A 39 -18.94 2.96 10.90
C PHE A 39 -19.25 3.91 9.74
N ASN A 40 -18.58 5.06 9.72
CA ASN A 40 -18.50 5.90 8.54
C ASN A 40 -17.74 5.12 7.44
N PRO A 41 -17.95 5.38 6.12
CA PRO A 41 -17.17 4.71 5.10
C PRO A 41 -15.68 4.86 5.41
N GLN A 42 -14.91 3.80 5.17
CA GLN A 42 -13.49 3.78 5.48
C GLN A 42 -12.81 4.96 4.79
N GLU A 43 -12.39 5.95 5.57
CA GLU A 43 -11.67 7.10 5.05
C GLU A 43 -10.35 6.63 4.47
N VAL A 44 -9.98 7.19 3.31
CA VAL A 44 -8.68 6.93 2.70
C VAL A 44 -7.60 7.45 3.64
N PRO A 45 -6.67 6.60 4.14
CA PRO A 45 -5.58 7.09 4.96
C PRO A 45 -4.74 8.12 4.22
N TYR A 46 -4.12 9.03 4.97
CA TYR A 46 -3.19 9.99 4.41
C TYR A 46 -2.05 9.29 3.66
N GLY A 47 -1.71 9.78 2.47
CA GLY A 47 -0.69 9.22 1.59
C GLY A 47 -1.11 7.94 0.87
N MET A 48 -2.37 7.50 0.98
CA MET A 48 -2.88 6.33 0.26
C MET A 48 -3.85 6.70 -0.86
N ILE A 49 -3.90 5.84 -1.86
CA ILE A 49 -4.81 5.88 -3.00
C ILE A 49 -5.72 4.66 -2.96
N ALA A 50 -6.97 4.87 -3.40
CA ALA A 50 -7.97 3.82 -3.51
C ALA A 50 -7.81 3.08 -4.85
N CYS A 51 -7.39 1.82 -4.80
CA CYS A 51 -7.34 0.93 -5.94
C CYS A 51 -8.71 0.24 -6.11
N PRO A 52 -9.46 0.51 -7.19
CA PRO A 52 -10.77 -0.11 -7.40
C PRO A 52 -10.64 -1.63 -7.53
N GLY A 53 -11.67 -2.36 -7.10
CA GLY A 53 -11.71 -3.80 -7.36
C GLY A 53 -11.97 -4.10 -8.83
N GLY A 54 -11.33 -5.12 -9.38
CA GLY A 54 -11.46 -5.48 -10.79
C GLY A 54 -10.82 -6.81 -11.14
N THR A 55 -10.92 -7.17 -12.42
CA THR A 55 -10.26 -8.35 -12.98
C THR A 55 -9.15 -7.91 -13.95
N PHE A 56 -8.04 -8.64 -13.96
CA PHE A 56 -6.92 -8.37 -14.86
C PHE A 56 -6.16 -9.66 -15.18
N HIS A 57 -5.35 -9.63 -16.25
CA HIS A 57 -4.40 -10.71 -16.53
C HIS A 57 -3.08 -10.46 -15.81
N MET A 58 -2.80 -11.28 -14.81
CA MET A 58 -1.53 -11.32 -14.09
C MET A 58 -0.51 -12.14 -14.91
N GLY A 59 0.72 -11.66 -14.98
CA GLY A 59 1.83 -12.32 -15.68
C GLY A 59 2.53 -11.45 -16.73
N GLN A 60 3.47 -12.04 -17.45
CA GLN A 60 4.29 -11.31 -18.42
C GLN A 60 3.53 -10.97 -19.70
N THR A 61 3.90 -9.83 -20.30
CA THR A 61 3.23 -9.31 -21.51
C THR A 61 3.95 -9.66 -22.81
N ASP A 62 5.26 -9.94 -22.76
CA ASP A 62 6.11 -10.27 -23.91
C ASP A 62 6.83 -11.62 -23.73
N GLN A 63 7.49 -12.12 -24.78
CA GLN A 63 8.20 -13.41 -24.77
C GLN A 63 9.40 -13.42 -23.83
N ASP A 64 9.39 -14.33 -22.87
CA ASP A 64 10.52 -14.62 -22.01
C ASP A 64 11.49 -15.62 -22.66
N ILE A 65 12.48 -15.11 -23.40
CA ILE A 65 13.37 -15.96 -24.22
C ILE A 65 14.42 -16.71 -23.38
N ALA A 66 14.68 -16.34 -22.10
CA ALA A 66 15.38 -17.15 -21.07
C ALA A 66 15.67 -16.44 -19.72
N ALA A 67 14.91 -15.42 -19.30
CA ALA A 67 14.97 -14.83 -17.96
C ALA A 67 13.87 -15.41 -17.04
N SER A 68 13.76 -16.73 -17.07
CA SER A 68 12.57 -17.56 -16.77
C SER A 68 12.07 -17.64 -15.32
N MET A 69 11.81 -16.52 -14.64
CA MET A 69 10.98 -16.52 -13.42
C MET A 69 9.49 -16.66 -13.77
N SER A 70 9.21 -17.79 -14.44
CA SER A 70 8.03 -18.11 -15.24
C SER A 70 6.72 -17.88 -14.51
N ASN A 71 5.89 -17.01 -15.08
CA ASN A 71 4.51 -16.80 -14.67
C ASN A 71 3.61 -17.08 -15.89
N LEU A 72 2.70 -18.04 -15.76
CA LEU A 72 1.66 -18.29 -16.75
C LEU A 72 0.64 -17.16 -16.65
N ASN A 73 0.30 -16.53 -17.78
CA ASN A 73 -0.73 -15.51 -17.76
C ASN A 73 -2.04 -16.10 -17.23
N LYS A 74 -2.53 -15.50 -16.15
CA LYS A 74 -3.69 -15.98 -15.40
C LYS A 74 -4.60 -14.82 -15.09
N GLN A 75 -5.90 -15.00 -15.33
CA GLN A 75 -6.88 -14.01 -14.94
C GLN A 75 -7.08 -14.05 -13.42
N VAL A 76 -6.93 -12.89 -12.78
CA VAL A 76 -7.07 -12.72 -11.34
C VAL A 76 -8.08 -11.62 -11.07
N THR A 77 -8.89 -11.80 -10.03
CA THR A 77 -9.81 -10.81 -9.48
C THR A 77 -9.25 -10.26 -8.18
N ILE A 78 -9.11 -8.94 -8.10
CA ILE A 78 -8.66 -8.22 -6.91
C ILE A 78 -9.85 -7.41 -6.36
N GLY A 79 -10.13 -7.57 -5.07
CA GLY A 79 -11.06 -6.71 -4.34
C GLY A 79 -10.48 -5.31 -4.17
N GLY A 80 -11.33 -4.31 -3.96
CA GLY A 80 -10.83 -2.95 -3.71
C GLY A 80 -9.91 -2.91 -2.47
N PHE A 81 -8.89 -2.07 -2.52
CA PHE A 81 -7.94 -1.88 -1.42
C PHE A 81 -7.31 -0.49 -1.51
N TYR A 82 -6.56 -0.11 -0.48
CA TYR A 82 -5.76 1.10 -0.46
C TYR A 82 -4.29 0.74 -0.54
N MET A 83 -3.51 1.56 -1.23
CA MET A 83 -2.07 1.43 -1.35
C MET A 83 -1.42 2.80 -1.23
N ASP A 84 -0.24 2.89 -0.62
CA ASP A 84 0.49 4.15 -0.56
C ASP A 84 0.79 4.67 -1.97
N GLU A 85 0.62 5.99 -2.14
CA GLU A 85 0.80 6.68 -3.42
C GLU A 85 2.24 6.54 -3.94
N THR A 86 3.21 6.52 -3.04
CA THR A 86 4.65 6.39 -3.29
C THR A 86 5.25 5.28 -2.41
N GLU A 87 6.52 4.96 -2.61
CA GLU A 87 7.28 4.21 -1.62
C GLU A 87 7.38 4.99 -0.30
N ILE A 88 7.55 4.27 0.82
CA ILE A 88 7.77 4.89 2.12
C ILE A 88 9.07 5.69 2.10
N THR A 89 9.00 6.94 2.50
CA THR A 89 10.14 7.86 2.50
C THR A 89 11.03 7.69 3.74
N ASN A 90 12.27 8.17 3.65
CA ASN A 90 13.18 8.25 4.79
C ASN A 90 12.61 9.08 5.94
N ASN A 91 11.85 10.13 5.63
CA ASN A 91 11.19 10.95 6.65
C ASN A 91 10.09 10.19 7.41
N GLU A 92 9.20 9.51 6.70
CA GLU A 92 8.16 8.67 7.32
C GLU A 92 8.76 7.54 8.16
N TYR A 93 9.83 6.91 7.66
CA TYR A 93 10.51 5.85 8.41
C TYR A 93 11.25 6.37 9.64
N ARG A 94 11.83 7.58 9.59
CA ARG A 94 12.41 8.22 10.79
C ARG A 94 11.36 8.53 11.84
N GLN A 95 10.16 8.97 11.45
CA GLN A 95 9.06 9.14 12.39
C GLN A 95 8.76 7.86 13.17
N PHE A 96 8.80 6.71 12.48
CA PHE A 96 8.67 5.41 13.11
C PHE A 96 9.82 5.12 14.10
N ILE A 97 11.07 5.30 13.69
CA ILE A 97 12.23 5.04 14.54
C ILE A 97 12.24 5.93 15.78
N ASP A 98 11.91 7.21 15.63
CA ASP A 98 11.87 8.16 16.73
C ASP A 98 10.74 7.83 17.72
N ALA A 99 9.58 7.38 17.23
CA ALA A 99 8.49 6.91 18.08
C ALA A 99 8.88 5.64 18.87
N ILE A 100 9.53 4.67 18.22
CA ILE A 100 9.97 3.43 18.89
C ILE A 100 11.04 3.72 19.95
N ARG A 101 11.96 4.66 19.68
CA ARG A 101 12.98 5.10 20.65
C ARG A 101 12.39 5.79 21.88
N GLN A 102 11.25 6.47 21.73
CA GLN A 102 10.58 7.13 22.86
C GLN A 102 9.71 6.17 23.66
N ASP A 103 8.93 5.32 22.98
CA ASP A 103 7.85 4.56 23.62
C ASP A 103 8.26 3.12 24.00
N SER A 104 9.21 2.52 23.29
CA SER A 104 9.43 1.06 23.33
C SER A 104 10.90 0.65 23.53
N LEU A 105 11.81 1.61 23.77
CA LEU A 105 13.23 1.32 23.98
C LEU A 105 13.47 0.38 25.17
N ASP A 106 12.77 0.60 26.28
CA ASP A 106 12.89 -0.21 27.50
C ASP A 106 12.35 -1.64 27.33
N VAL A 107 11.41 -1.83 26.39
CA VAL A 107 10.74 -3.13 26.17
C VAL A 107 11.47 -3.97 25.12
N LEU A 108 11.86 -3.35 24.00
CA LEU A 108 12.52 -4.03 22.89
C LEU A 108 14.04 -4.16 23.10
N GLY A 109 14.63 -3.22 23.84
CA GLY A 109 16.07 -3.06 23.95
C GLY A 109 16.66 -2.26 22.77
N GLU A 110 17.61 -1.40 23.08
CA GLU A 110 18.30 -0.56 22.09
C GLU A 110 18.99 -1.40 21.00
N GLU A 111 19.59 -2.53 21.40
CA GLU A 111 20.26 -3.45 20.48
C GLU A 111 19.31 -3.97 19.40
N TYR A 112 18.10 -4.41 19.77
CA TYR A 112 17.12 -4.89 18.80
C TYR A 112 16.68 -3.79 17.83
N VAL A 113 16.39 -2.60 18.35
CA VAL A 113 15.97 -1.46 17.52
C VAL A 113 17.07 -1.11 16.51
N MET A 114 18.32 -1.01 16.96
CA MET A 114 19.44 -0.61 16.10
C MET A 114 19.89 -1.70 15.11
N THR A 115 19.65 -2.98 15.41
CA THR A 115 20.10 -4.10 14.56
C THR A 115 19.01 -4.65 13.63
N GLN A 116 17.74 -4.56 14.02
CA GLN A 116 16.64 -5.20 13.29
C GLN A 116 15.65 -4.20 12.68
N LEU A 117 15.52 -2.99 13.25
CA LEU A 117 14.55 -2.00 12.78
C LEU A 117 15.23 -0.81 12.12
N TYR A 118 16.39 -0.39 12.60
CA TYR A 118 17.12 0.72 12.01
C TYR A 118 17.68 0.31 10.63
N PRO A 119 17.56 1.16 9.58
CA PRO A 119 18.06 0.79 8.26
C PRO A 119 19.56 0.53 8.26
N ASP A 120 19.97 -0.59 7.66
CA ASP A 120 21.37 -0.92 7.47
C ASP A 120 22.00 -0.01 6.43
N THR A 121 22.66 1.06 6.90
CA THR A 121 23.33 2.03 6.02
C THR A 121 24.54 1.46 5.28
N THR A 122 25.09 0.32 5.74
CA THR A 122 26.27 -0.28 5.11
C THR A 122 25.97 -0.88 3.75
N VAL A 123 24.68 -1.05 3.40
CA VAL A 123 24.23 -1.49 2.07
C VAL A 123 24.83 -0.67 0.93
N TRP A 124 25.01 0.63 1.17
CA TRP A 124 25.60 1.55 0.19
C TRP A 124 27.08 1.27 -0.08
N VAL A 125 27.79 0.50 0.74
CA VAL A 125 29.16 0.06 0.45
C VAL A 125 29.19 -1.44 0.14
N ARG A 126 28.33 -2.23 0.82
CA ARG A 126 28.28 -3.69 0.71
C ARG A 126 27.78 -4.19 -0.64
N ASP A 127 26.73 -3.57 -1.18
CA ASP A 127 26.05 -4.11 -2.36
C ASP A 127 26.86 -3.93 -3.66
N PHE A 128 27.78 -2.96 -3.70
CA PHE A 128 28.62 -2.72 -4.86
C PHE A 128 30.11 -2.66 -4.48
N THR A 129 30.93 -3.50 -5.11
CA THR A 129 32.37 -3.51 -4.84
C THR A 129 33.09 -2.40 -5.60
N TYR A 130 34.08 -1.77 -4.96
CA TYR A 130 34.95 -0.73 -5.56
C TYR A 130 34.21 0.51 -6.11
N HIS A 131 33.19 0.98 -5.40
CA HIS A 131 32.47 2.21 -5.73
C HIS A 131 32.48 3.19 -4.53
N MET A 132 32.25 4.47 -4.80
CA MET A 132 32.25 5.53 -3.78
C MET A 132 30.89 5.63 -3.08
N GLY A 133 30.56 4.65 -2.25
CA GLY A 133 29.30 4.58 -1.49
C GLY A 133 29.28 5.37 -0.17
N ASP A 134 30.45 5.77 0.32
CA ASP A 134 30.64 6.38 1.65
C ASP A 134 29.69 7.56 1.96
N PRO A 135 29.42 8.51 1.04
CA PRO A 135 28.49 9.60 1.34
C PRO A 135 27.05 9.14 1.54
N LEU A 136 26.60 8.13 0.80
CA LEU A 136 25.24 7.60 0.95
C LEU A 136 25.14 6.78 2.23
N MET A 137 26.18 6.04 2.59
CA MET A 137 26.25 5.37 3.89
C MET A 137 26.10 6.35 5.06
N GLU A 138 26.75 7.51 5.01
CA GLU A 138 26.71 8.49 6.10
C GLU A 138 25.42 9.32 6.13
N TYR A 139 24.95 9.77 4.96
CA TYR A 139 23.93 10.82 4.87
C TYR A 139 22.56 10.35 4.39
N TYR A 140 22.43 9.22 3.71
CA TYR A 140 21.19 8.86 3.00
C TYR A 140 19.97 8.80 3.92
N PHE A 141 20.09 8.15 5.08
CA PHE A 141 18.96 8.03 6.01
C PHE A 141 18.84 9.21 6.98
N THR A 142 19.92 9.93 7.24
CA THR A 142 20.01 10.90 8.36
C THR A 142 19.85 12.34 7.93
N HIS A 143 20.28 12.69 6.71
CA HIS A 143 20.40 14.07 6.27
C HIS A 143 19.10 14.59 5.64
N PRO A 144 18.64 15.83 5.96
CA PRO A 144 17.41 16.43 5.43
C PRO A 144 17.26 16.44 3.90
N ALA A 145 18.38 16.40 3.18
CA ALA A 145 18.39 16.37 1.71
C ALA A 145 17.78 15.09 1.12
N PHE A 146 17.70 14.02 1.91
CA PHE A 146 17.15 12.73 1.50
C PHE A 146 15.79 12.42 2.13
N ASP A 147 15.12 13.43 2.70
CA ASP A 147 13.84 13.26 3.41
C ASP A 147 12.76 12.64 2.53
N ASP A 148 12.66 13.12 1.29
CA ASP A 148 11.66 12.69 0.30
C ASP A 148 12.14 11.52 -0.57
N TYR A 149 13.26 10.87 -0.22
CA TYR A 149 13.76 9.69 -0.93
C TYR A 149 13.21 8.40 -0.29
N PRO A 150 13.07 7.31 -1.07
CA PRO A 150 12.55 6.05 -0.55
C PRO A 150 13.50 5.47 0.51
N VAL A 151 12.93 4.91 1.57
CA VAL A 151 13.71 4.18 2.57
C VAL A 151 14.26 2.89 1.96
N VAL A 152 15.56 2.66 2.14
CA VAL A 152 16.27 1.44 1.72
C VAL A 152 17.15 0.96 2.86
N GLY A 153 17.73 -0.24 2.72
CA GLY A 153 18.46 -0.87 3.82
C GLY A 153 17.55 -1.47 4.89
N VAL A 154 16.28 -1.70 4.55
CA VAL A 154 15.28 -2.36 5.40
C VAL A 154 15.02 -3.77 4.88
N ASP A 155 14.96 -4.73 5.79
CA ASP A 155 14.57 -6.10 5.46
C ASP A 155 13.04 -6.27 5.50
N TRP A 156 12.57 -7.48 5.17
CA TRP A 156 11.13 -7.76 5.11
C TRP A 156 10.46 -7.69 6.50
N PHE A 157 11.16 -8.06 7.56
CA PHE A 157 10.63 -8.02 8.93
C PHE A 157 10.47 -6.59 9.43
N ALA A 158 11.44 -5.72 9.17
CA ALA A 158 11.42 -4.30 9.50
C ALA A 158 10.26 -3.59 8.79
N ALA A 159 10.04 -3.89 7.51
CA ALA A 159 8.92 -3.35 6.75
C ALA A 159 7.55 -3.79 7.32
N LYS A 160 7.42 -5.04 7.76
CA LYS A 160 6.21 -5.53 8.45
C LYS A 160 6.03 -4.91 9.84
N TYR A 161 7.12 -4.69 10.56
CA TYR A 161 7.07 -4.04 11.86
C TYR A 161 6.58 -2.59 11.73
N PHE A 162 7.09 -1.85 10.75
CA PHE A 162 6.61 -0.50 10.41
C PHE A 162 5.10 -0.50 10.15
N ASN A 163 4.60 -1.44 9.35
CA ASN A 163 3.16 -1.58 9.08
C ASN A 163 2.32 -1.87 10.34
N ASN A 164 2.84 -2.70 11.26
CA ASN A 164 2.20 -2.96 12.53
C ASN A 164 2.15 -1.70 13.42
N TRP A 165 3.25 -0.96 13.49
CA TRP A 165 3.32 0.31 14.20
C TRP A 165 2.34 1.34 13.61
N ARG A 166 2.33 1.52 12.28
CA ARG A 166 1.41 2.43 11.57
C ARG A 166 -0.06 2.10 11.87
N THR A 167 -0.38 0.80 11.95
CA THR A 167 -1.71 0.31 12.36
C THR A 167 -2.06 0.74 13.78
N LYS A 168 -1.17 0.51 14.75
CA LYS A 168 -1.40 0.87 16.15
C LYS A 168 -1.57 2.38 16.28
N LEU A 169 -0.74 3.17 15.61
CA LEU A 169 -0.81 4.63 15.61
C LEU A 169 -2.19 5.11 15.12
N LYS A 170 -2.64 4.62 13.95
CA LYS A 170 -3.95 5.01 13.39
C LYS A 170 -5.12 4.55 14.26
N ASN A 171 -5.08 3.32 14.76
CA ASN A 171 -6.18 2.77 15.56
C ASN A 171 -6.24 3.37 16.97
N ALA A 172 -5.12 3.79 17.55
CA ALA A 172 -5.11 4.59 18.78
C ALA A 172 -5.84 5.91 18.56
N TYR A 173 -5.48 6.65 17.51
CA TYR A 173 -6.17 7.89 17.14
C TYR A 173 -7.67 7.67 16.90
N ASN A 174 -8.06 6.66 16.12
CA ASN A 174 -9.47 6.39 15.85
C ASN A 174 -10.24 6.09 17.15
N THR A 175 -9.66 5.27 18.04
CA THR A 175 -10.28 4.91 19.33
C THR A 175 -10.49 6.14 20.21
N ASP A 176 -9.49 7.02 20.30
CA ASP A 176 -9.57 8.27 21.08
C ASP A 176 -10.64 9.23 20.55
N ASN A 177 -10.94 9.16 19.25
CA ASN A 177 -11.99 9.93 18.58
C ASN A 177 -13.34 9.20 18.49
N GLY A 178 -13.50 8.04 19.15
CA GLY A 178 -14.74 7.25 19.13
C GLY A 178 -15.06 6.63 17.76
N GLN A 179 -14.09 6.55 16.87
CA GLN A 179 -14.19 5.92 15.55
C GLN A 179 -13.87 4.42 15.63
N ALA A 180 -14.44 3.64 14.71
CA ALA A 180 -14.12 2.23 14.59
C ALA A 180 -12.64 2.01 14.19
N PRO A 181 -12.00 0.92 14.67
CA PRO A 181 -10.66 0.57 14.23
C PRO A 181 -10.66 0.25 12.73
N MET A 182 -9.62 0.72 12.04
CA MET A 182 -9.36 0.37 10.66
C MET A 182 -8.62 -0.98 10.56
N PRO A 183 -8.73 -1.66 9.41
CA PRO A 183 -7.89 -2.80 9.11
C PRO A 183 -6.39 -2.47 9.19
N ASN A 184 -5.58 -3.50 9.35
CA ASN A 184 -4.14 -3.32 9.50
C ASN A 184 -3.51 -2.86 8.18
N PHE A 185 -2.56 -1.93 8.28
CA PHE A 185 -1.55 -1.72 7.26
C PHE A 185 -0.68 -2.98 7.16
N ARG A 186 -0.28 -3.34 5.95
CA ARG A 186 0.53 -4.51 5.63
C ARG A 186 1.32 -4.27 4.34
N LEU A 187 2.22 -5.18 3.99
CA LEU A 187 2.76 -5.21 2.64
C LEU A 187 1.66 -5.63 1.64
N PRO A 188 1.70 -5.14 0.39
CA PRO A 188 0.81 -5.61 -0.65
C PRO A 188 1.10 -7.09 -0.97
N SER A 189 0.07 -7.80 -1.43
CA SER A 189 0.35 -9.08 -2.10
C SER A 189 0.98 -8.83 -3.47
N GLU A 190 1.67 -9.84 -4.02
CA GLU A 190 2.24 -9.76 -5.37
C GLU A 190 1.17 -9.40 -6.41
N ALA A 191 -0.03 -9.96 -6.27
CA ALA A 191 -1.13 -9.73 -7.20
C ALA A 191 -1.77 -8.34 -7.03
N GLU A 192 -1.88 -7.84 -5.79
CA GLU A 192 -2.30 -6.46 -5.53
C GLU A 192 -1.29 -5.47 -6.11
N TRP A 193 0.00 -5.73 -5.92
CA TRP A 193 1.07 -4.90 -6.45
C TRP A 193 1.04 -4.84 -7.98
N GLU A 194 0.93 -5.98 -8.66
CA GLU A 194 0.87 -6.02 -10.13
C GLU A 194 -0.40 -5.35 -10.67
N TYR A 195 -1.54 -5.60 -10.03
CA TYR A 195 -2.81 -4.95 -10.39
C TYR A 195 -2.72 -3.43 -10.26
N ALA A 196 -2.17 -2.96 -9.14
CA ALA A 196 -1.92 -1.57 -8.86
C ALA A 196 -0.95 -0.95 -9.86
N ALA A 197 0.16 -1.62 -10.17
CA ALA A 197 1.18 -1.15 -11.12
C ALA A 197 0.60 -0.92 -12.52
N ARG A 198 -0.27 -1.83 -12.96
CA ARG A 198 -0.97 -1.74 -14.27
C ARG A 198 -1.95 -0.57 -14.37
N GLY A 199 -2.40 -0.01 -13.25
CA GLY A 199 -3.26 1.18 -13.23
C GLY A 199 -4.54 1.02 -14.06
N GLY A 200 -5.18 -0.15 -14.05
CA GLY A 200 -6.40 -0.41 -14.83
C GLY A 200 -6.18 -0.73 -16.32
N ARG A 201 -4.93 -0.86 -16.78
CA ARG A 201 -4.58 -1.30 -18.14
C ARG A 201 -4.35 -2.81 -18.18
N ASP A 202 -5.07 -3.51 -19.05
CA ASP A 202 -4.84 -4.95 -19.23
C ASP A 202 -3.59 -5.21 -20.07
N LEU A 203 -2.75 -6.16 -19.65
CA LEU A 203 -1.50 -6.54 -20.33
C LEU A 203 -0.55 -5.38 -20.67
N ALA A 204 -0.55 -4.30 -19.88
CA ALA A 204 0.44 -3.23 -20.01
C ALA A 204 1.85 -3.72 -19.60
N THR A 205 2.86 -3.39 -20.40
CA THR A 205 4.26 -3.75 -20.11
C THR A 205 4.83 -2.92 -18.96
N TYR A 206 4.56 -1.60 -18.95
CA TYR A 206 4.92 -0.66 -17.89
C TYR A 206 3.68 0.06 -17.34
N PRO A 207 3.75 0.75 -16.19
CA PRO A 207 2.62 1.46 -15.58
C PRO A 207 1.97 2.52 -16.47
N TRP A 208 2.76 3.14 -17.36
CA TRP A 208 2.30 4.11 -18.35
C TRP A 208 1.86 3.48 -19.68
N GLY A 209 1.85 2.15 -19.78
CA GLY A 209 1.65 1.40 -21.01
C GLY A 209 2.96 0.91 -21.62
N GLY A 210 3.00 0.70 -22.93
CA GLY A 210 4.17 0.12 -23.59
C GLY A 210 4.17 0.32 -25.10
N PRO A 211 5.27 -0.04 -25.78
CA PRO A 211 6.44 -0.74 -25.24
C PRO A 211 7.63 0.18 -24.89
N TYR A 212 7.46 1.51 -24.92
CA TYR A 212 8.59 2.44 -24.82
C TYR A 212 8.85 2.94 -23.40
N LEU A 213 10.12 2.99 -23.02
CA LEU A 213 10.63 3.57 -21.77
C LEU A 213 10.83 5.10 -21.85
N ARG A 214 10.66 5.66 -23.05
CA ARG A 214 10.84 7.08 -23.33
C ARG A 214 9.54 7.68 -23.84
N ASN A 215 9.30 8.93 -23.47
CA ASN A 215 8.24 9.72 -24.07
C ASN A 215 8.65 10.22 -25.48
N ALA A 216 7.72 10.90 -26.16
CA ALA A 216 7.95 11.45 -27.51
C ALA A 216 9.09 12.49 -27.59
N ARG A 217 9.50 13.08 -26.45
CA ARG A 217 10.65 14.01 -26.37
C ARG A 217 11.97 13.30 -26.08
N GLY A 218 11.94 11.98 -25.87
CA GLY A 218 13.11 11.16 -25.55
C GLY A 218 13.46 11.12 -24.06
N CYS A 219 12.68 11.74 -23.17
CA CYS A 219 12.92 11.66 -21.73
C CYS A 219 12.51 10.28 -21.19
N MET A 220 13.26 9.76 -20.22
CA MET A 220 12.90 8.53 -19.52
C MET A 220 11.64 8.73 -18.67
N LEU A 221 10.92 7.63 -18.45
CA LEU A 221 9.65 7.60 -17.72
C LEU A 221 9.74 6.98 -16.33
N ALA A 222 10.94 6.51 -15.95
CA ALA A 222 11.26 5.92 -14.66
C ALA A 222 12.75 6.10 -14.35
N ASN A 223 13.12 5.91 -13.09
CA ASN A 223 14.50 5.85 -12.62
C ASN A 223 15.03 4.40 -12.67
N PHE A 224 16.04 4.12 -13.48
CA PHE A 224 16.58 2.78 -13.68
C PHE A 224 18.02 2.81 -14.21
N LYS A 225 18.49 1.69 -14.77
CA LYS A 225 19.74 1.63 -15.53
C LYS A 225 19.46 1.60 -17.04
N PRO A 226 19.43 2.76 -17.73
CA PRO A 226 19.16 2.86 -19.17
C PRO A 226 20.06 2.01 -20.06
N GLY A 227 21.32 1.83 -19.66
CA GLY A 227 22.33 1.20 -20.51
C GLY A 227 23.52 0.68 -19.73
N ARG A 228 24.39 -0.05 -20.44
CA ARG A 228 25.63 -0.55 -19.85
C ARG A 228 26.54 0.63 -19.48
N GLY A 229 26.70 0.87 -18.17
CA GLY A 229 27.51 1.96 -17.63
C GLY A 229 26.77 3.30 -17.60
N ASP A 230 25.51 3.35 -18.03
CA ASP A 230 24.67 4.54 -17.96
C ASP A 230 23.64 4.36 -16.85
N TYR A 231 23.78 5.18 -15.81
CA TYR A 231 22.91 5.28 -14.65
C TYR A 231 22.34 6.69 -14.52
N TYR A 232 22.46 7.57 -15.52
CA TYR A 232 22.10 8.99 -15.34
C TYR A 232 21.21 9.55 -16.44
N SER A 233 21.03 8.86 -17.57
CA SER A 233 20.18 9.37 -18.66
C SER A 233 18.71 9.59 -18.31
N ASP A 234 18.25 9.12 -17.14
CA ASP A 234 16.94 9.41 -16.56
C ASP A 234 16.92 10.65 -15.63
N GLY A 235 18.09 11.13 -15.21
CA GLY A 235 18.29 12.29 -14.34
C GLY A 235 18.84 11.97 -12.96
N PHE A 236 18.92 10.70 -12.55
CA PHE A 236 19.28 10.30 -11.17
C PHE A 236 20.26 9.13 -11.16
N THR A 237 21.43 9.30 -10.52
CA THR A 237 22.46 8.24 -10.46
C THR A 237 22.11 7.07 -9.53
N TYR A 238 21.29 7.35 -8.53
CA TYR A 238 20.83 6.40 -7.52
C TYR A 238 19.31 6.50 -7.45
N THR A 239 18.72 6.25 -6.29
CA THR A 239 17.33 6.62 -6.00
C THR A 239 17.04 8.07 -6.37
N ALA A 240 15.82 8.33 -6.80
CA ALA A 240 15.23 9.66 -6.95
C ALA A 240 14.36 9.94 -5.72
N PRO A 241 14.03 11.22 -5.43
CA PRO A 241 12.89 11.49 -4.56
C PRO A 241 11.65 10.74 -5.06
N VAL A 242 10.75 10.38 -4.16
CA VAL A 242 9.49 9.75 -4.57
C VAL A 242 8.62 10.73 -5.36
N GLY A 243 7.80 10.21 -6.26
CA GLY A 243 6.84 10.99 -7.03
C GLY A 243 7.44 11.89 -8.12
N GLN A 244 8.68 11.62 -8.58
CA GLN A 244 9.33 12.45 -9.61
C GLN A 244 8.81 12.19 -11.02
N TYR A 245 8.41 10.94 -11.31
CA TYR A 245 7.85 10.56 -12.60
C TYR A 245 6.32 10.67 -12.59
N TYR A 246 5.69 10.51 -13.74
CA TYR A 246 4.23 10.57 -13.81
C TYR A 246 3.59 9.37 -13.11
N PRO A 247 2.48 9.58 -12.38
CA PRO A 247 1.74 8.47 -11.79
C PRO A 247 1.04 7.66 -12.88
N ASN A 248 0.69 6.42 -12.57
CA ASN A 248 -0.19 5.63 -13.41
C ASN A 248 -1.66 6.08 -13.29
N ASP A 249 -2.59 5.46 -14.03
CA ASP A 249 -3.99 5.94 -14.05
C ASP A 249 -4.74 5.73 -12.72
N PHE A 250 -4.20 4.97 -11.77
CA PHE A 250 -4.72 4.91 -10.40
C PHE A 250 -4.22 6.07 -9.53
N GLY A 251 -3.12 6.73 -9.92
CA GLY A 251 -2.49 7.78 -9.13
C GLY A 251 -1.26 7.31 -8.34
N LEU A 252 -0.75 6.11 -8.63
CA LEU A 252 0.44 5.56 -7.96
C LEU A 252 1.71 5.95 -8.71
N TYR A 253 2.71 6.40 -7.96
CA TYR A 253 4.02 6.79 -8.45
C TYR A 253 5.03 5.65 -8.33
N ASP A 254 6.06 5.72 -9.17
CA ASP A 254 7.27 4.89 -9.10
C ASP A 254 7.02 3.37 -9.03
N MET A 255 5.88 2.91 -9.57
CA MET A 255 5.57 1.48 -9.70
C MET A 255 6.54 0.72 -10.64
N SER A 256 7.44 1.43 -11.32
CA SER A 256 8.55 0.87 -12.09
C SER A 256 9.81 1.70 -11.87
N GLY A 257 10.87 1.06 -11.41
CA GLY A 257 12.15 1.69 -11.14
C GLY A 257 12.23 2.28 -9.73
N ASN A 258 13.13 3.23 -9.54
CA ASN A 258 13.49 3.83 -8.25
C ASN A 258 13.99 2.78 -7.23
N VAL A 259 13.11 2.13 -6.48
CA VAL A 259 13.47 0.98 -5.63
C VAL A 259 12.53 -0.19 -5.89
N ALA A 260 13.08 -1.41 -5.81
CA ALA A 260 12.22 -2.59 -5.82
C ALA A 260 11.47 -2.67 -4.49
N GLU A 261 10.28 -3.24 -4.51
CA GLU A 261 9.39 -3.19 -3.34
C GLU A 261 9.09 -4.58 -2.80
N TRP A 262 9.20 -4.72 -1.48
CA TRP A 262 8.78 -5.93 -0.77
C TRP A 262 7.27 -6.20 -0.91
N CYS A 263 6.92 -7.44 -1.25
CA CYS A 263 5.56 -7.96 -1.13
C CYS A 263 5.46 -8.96 0.04
N GLU A 264 4.23 -9.25 0.47
CA GLU A 264 3.98 -10.20 1.56
C GLU A 264 4.27 -11.67 1.15
N ASP A 265 4.11 -11.99 -0.13
CA ASP A 265 4.16 -13.35 -0.66
C ASP A 265 5.55 -14.02 -0.57
N ALA A 266 5.55 -15.31 -0.29
CA ALA A 266 6.73 -16.16 -0.44
C ALA A 266 7.04 -16.42 -1.92
N TYR A 267 8.31 -16.48 -2.29
CA TYR A 267 8.70 -16.76 -3.68
C TYR A 267 8.52 -18.24 -4.01
N SER A 268 7.80 -18.52 -5.10
CA SER A 268 7.72 -19.85 -5.69
C SER A 268 7.49 -19.73 -7.20
N GLU A 269 8.29 -20.45 -7.97
CA GLU A 269 8.17 -20.54 -9.44
C GLU A 269 6.80 -21.09 -9.87
N ALA A 270 6.19 -21.95 -9.05
CA ALA A 270 4.91 -22.59 -9.33
C ALA A 270 3.73 -21.98 -8.53
N SER A 271 3.89 -20.80 -7.93
CA SER A 271 2.82 -20.17 -7.12
C SER A 271 1.57 -19.87 -7.96
N VAL A 272 1.73 -19.35 -9.17
CA VAL A 272 0.62 -18.86 -10.02
C VAL A 272 -0.43 -19.93 -10.35
N PRO A 273 -0.07 -21.15 -10.82
CA PRO A 273 -1.07 -22.18 -11.08
C PRO A 273 -1.73 -22.74 -9.81
N VAL A 274 -1.16 -22.51 -8.62
CA VAL A 274 -1.62 -23.10 -7.36
C VAL A 274 -2.50 -22.14 -6.55
N VAL A 275 -2.22 -20.83 -6.60
CA VAL A 275 -3.03 -19.83 -5.89
C VAL A 275 -4.43 -19.72 -6.49
N TRP A 276 -5.38 -19.22 -5.69
CA TRP A 276 -6.76 -18.99 -6.14
C TRP A 276 -6.87 -17.81 -7.12
N ASP A 277 -8.02 -17.65 -7.77
CA ASP A 277 -8.22 -16.61 -8.80
C ASP A 277 -8.80 -15.31 -8.21
N LEU A 278 -9.23 -15.34 -6.94
CA LEU A 278 -9.76 -14.19 -6.21
C LEU A 278 -8.83 -13.85 -5.04
N ASN A 279 -8.29 -12.62 -5.02
CA ASN A 279 -7.34 -12.13 -4.01
C ASN A 279 -6.22 -13.13 -3.68
N PRO A 280 -5.42 -13.59 -4.65
CA PRO A 280 -4.38 -14.58 -4.40
C PRO A 280 -3.29 -14.03 -3.47
N THR A 281 -2.90 -14.90 -2.55
CA THR A 281 -1.73 -14.74 -1.68
C THR A 281 -1.06 -16.10 -1.55
N TYR A 282 0.27 -16.13 -1.49
CA TYR A 282 1.05 -17.34 -1.30
C TYR A 282 1.94 -17.23 -0.06
N TYR A 283 1.61 -18.01 0.97
CA TYR A 283 2.37 -18.09 2.21
C TYR A 283 3.00 -19.46 2.37
N LYS A 284 4.27 -19.47 2.75
CA LYS A 284 5.03 -20.68 3.02
C LYS A 284 6.12 -20.36 4.06
N ASP A 285 5.99 -20.95 5.25
CA ASP A 285 6.83 -20.60 6.41
C ASP A 285 8.29 -21.06 6.25
N ASP A 286 8.53 -22.18 5.54
CA ASP A 286 9.85 -22.73 5.25
C ASP A 286 10.53 -22.11 4.02
N GLU A 287 9.90 -21.12 3.38
CA GLU A 287 10.45 -20.41 2.23
C GLU A 287 11.01 -19.03 2.67
N PRO A 288 12.35 -18.90 2.76
CA PRO A 288 12.98 -17.66 3.22
C PRO A 288 12.99 -16.55 2.18
N ARG A 289 12.71 -16.86 0.90
CA ARG A 289 12.67 -15.86 -0.16
C ARG A 289 11.29 -15.20 -0.22
N LYS A 290 11.26 -13.88 -0.31
CA LYS A 290 10.03 -13.09 -0.48
C LYS A 290 10.04 -12.39 -1.83
N ILE A 291 8.84 -12.18 -2.37
CA ILE A 291 8.68 -11.49 -3.64
C ILE A 291 9.12 -10.02 -3.51
N VAL A 292 9.85 -9.57 -4.53
CA VAL A 292 10.10 -8.15 -4.79
C VAL A 292 9.68 -7.78 -6.21
N ARG A 293 9.13 -6.58 -6.39
CA ARG A 293 8.54 -6.11 -7.66
C ARG A 293 9.04 -4.71 -8.04
N GLY A 294 8.82 -4.31 -9.29
CA GLY A 294 9.06 -2.94 -9.80
C GLY A 294 10.45 -2.66 -10.35
N GLY A 295 11.46 -3.43 -9.94
CA GLY A 295 12.84 -3.13 -10.30
C GLY A 295 13.34 -1.86 -9.60
N SER A 296 14.57 -1.45 -9.86
CA SER A 296 15.19 -0.34 -9.13
C SER A 296 16.08 0.52 -10.03
N TRP A 297 16.63 1.60 -9.47
CA TRP A 297 17.62 2.47 -10.09
C TRP A 297 18.84 1.70 -10.65
N LYS A 298 19.17 0.52 -10.09
CA LYS A 298 20.29 -0.30 -10.59
C LYS A 298 19.93 -1.26 -11.71
N ASP A 299 18.64 -1.51 -11.92
CA ASP A 299 18.15 -2.59 -12.77
C ASP A 299 17.88 -2.14 -14.20
N ILE A 300 18.01 -3.08 -15.12
CA ILE A 300 17.71 -2.84 -16.53
C ILE A 300 16.19 -2.85 -16.77
N ALA A 301 15.78 -2.29 -17.90
CA ALA A 301 14.40 -2.20 -18.40
C ALA A 301 13.52 -3.44 -18.19
N TYR A 302 14.08 -4.65 -18.29
CA TYR A 302 13.35 -5.90 -18.10
C TYR A 302 12.70 -5.99 -16.70
N PHE A 303 13.43 -5.59 -15.65
CA PHE A 303 12.91 -5.68 -14.28
C PHE A 303 11.88 -4.60 -13.94
N LEU A 304 11.73 -3.60 -14.81
CA LEU A 304 10.73 -2.54 -14.65
C LEU A 304 9.35 -2.99 -15.13
N GLU A 305 9.26 -4.08 -15.87
CA GLU A 305 7.97 -4.53 -16.41
C GLU A 305 7.00 -4.90 -15.29
N THR A 306 5.73 -4.51 -15.43
CA THR A 306 4.74 -4.70 -14.37
C THR A 306 4.54 -6.16 -14.03
N GLY A 307 4.74 -7.07 -14.99
CA GLY A 307 4.56 -8.53 -14.84
C GLY A 307 5.82 -9.28 -14.42
N VAL A 308 6.99 -8.62 -14.35
CA VAL A 308 8.25 -9.26 -13.94
C VAL A 308 8.31 -9.34 -12.42
N ARG A 309 8.72 -10.50 -11.94
CA ARG A 309 8.90 -10.81 -10.52
C ARG A 309 10.35 -11.13 -10.23
N ASN A 310 10.78 -10.80 -9.03
CA ASN A 310 12.06 -11.24 -8.50
C ASN A 310 11.89 -11.62 -7.02
N PHE A 311 12.96 -12.05 -6.37
CA PHE A 311 12.97 -12.34 -4.96
C PHE A 311 14.23 -11.82 -4.28
N GLU A 312 14.13 -11.69 -2.97
CA GLU A 312 15.27 -11.52 -2.07
C GLU A 312 14.99 -12.28 -0.77
N TYR A 313 16.03 -12.60 0.00
CA TYR A 313 15.88 -13.24 1.30
C TYR A 313 15.27 -12.27 2.33
N GLN A 314 14.32 -12.75 3.11
CA GLN A 314 13.53 -11.95 4.06
C GLN A 314 14.36 -11.20 5.14
N ASP A 315 15.58 -11.67 5.41
CA ASP A 315 16.54 -11.12 6.38
C ASP A 315 17.63 -10.24 5.73
N SER A 316 17.55 -10.02 4.42
CA SER A 316 18.56 -9.30 3.66
C SER A 316 18.11 -7.89 3.32
N ALA A 317 18.83 -6.90 3.85
CA ALA A 317 18.68 -5.50 3.49
C ALA A 317 19.49 -5.15 2.23
N ARG A 318 18.92 -4.30 1.36
CA ARG A 318 19.57 -3.83 0.11
C ARG A 318 19.41 -2.33 -0.08
N SER A 319 20.37 -1.71 -0.77
CA SER A 319 20.41 -0.29 -1.17
C SER A 319 19.41 0.07 -2.28
N TYR A 320 18.72 -0.93 -2.82
CA TYR A 320 17.81 -0.80 -3.97
C TYR A 320 16.46 -1.48 -3.73
N ILE A 321 16.18 -1.91 -2.49
CA ILE A 321 14.90 -2.49 -2.08
C ILE A 321 14.33 -1.62 -0.95
N GLY A 322 13.13 -1.12 -1.17
CA GLY A 322 12.28 -0.45 -0.20
C GLY A 322 10.93 -1.16 -0.09
N PHE A 323 9.89 -0.42 0.27
CA PHE A 323 8.53 -0.95 0.32
C PHE A 323 7.49 0.17 0.31
N ARG A 324 6.24 -0.22 0.05
CA ARG A 324 5.05 0.59 0.28
C ARG A 324 4.03 -0.21 1.08
N SER A 325 3.12 0.45 1.77
CA SER A 325 2.05 -0.23 2.50
C SER A 325 0.79 -0.37 1.64
N ALA A 326 -0.02 -1.35 2.00
CA ALA A 326 -1.39 -1.54 1.56
C ALA A 326 -2.30 -1.78 2.76
N MET A 327 -3.59 -1.51 2.57
CA MET A 327 -4.64 -1.77 3.54
C MET A 327 -5.88 -2.28 2.82
N ILE A 328 -6.52 -3.31 3.37
CA ILE A 328 -7.76 -3.84 2.78
C ILE A 328 -8.89 -2.81 2.88
N TYR A 329 -9.75 -2.77 1.86
CA TYR A 329 -11.02 -2.06 1.93
C TYR A 329 -12.07 -2.94 2.62
N ILE A 330 -12.77 -2.39 3.60
CA ILE A 330 -13.88 -3.04 4.30
C ILE A 330 -15.19 -2.31 4.02
N GLY A 331 -16.24 -3.09 3.71
CA GLY A 331 -17.55 -2.56 3.34
C GLY A 331 -17.88 -2.76 1.87
N ARG A 332 -19.08 -2.33 1.47
CA ARG A 332 -19.54 -2.50 0.09
C ARG A 332 -18.82 -1.48 -0.79
N SER A 333 -18.02 -1.97 -1.74
CA SER A 333 -17.53 -1.20 -2.88
C SER A 333 -18.74 -0.64 -3.65
N SER A 334 -19.20 0.55 -3.27
CA SER A 334 -20.35 1.21 -3.86
C SER A 334 -19.97 2.08 -5.07
N GLY A 335 -18.70 2.05 -5.49
CA GLY A 335 -18.15 2.89 -6.56
C GLY A 335 -17.94 4.36 -6.17
N ARG A 336 -18.59 4.84 -5.10
CA ARG A 336 -18.48 6.24 -4.63
C ARG A 336 -17.08 6.62 -4.15
N GLU A 337 -16.35 5.68 -3.58
CA GLU A 337 -14.99 5.89 -3.07
C GLU A 337 -13.94 6.10 -4.18
N PHE A 338 -14.27 5.71 -5.42
CA PHE A 338 -13.37 5.71 -6.57
C PHE A 338 -13.72 6.80 -7.59
N GLY A 339 -14.57 7.76 -7.23
CA GLY A 339 -14.99 8.86 -8.13
C GLY A 339 -15.85 8.43 -9.33
N PHE A 340 -16.21 7.15 -9.46
CA PHE A 340 -17.07 6.61 -10.54
C PHE A 340 -18.57 6.72 -10.23
N GLY A 341 -19.01 7.86 -9.67
CA GLY A 341 -20.40 8.12 -9.33
C GLY A 341 -20.99 9.25 -10.17
N ASN A 342 -21.88 8.90 -11.11
CA ASN A 342 -23.02 9.74 -11.48
C ASN A 342 -24.20 9.44 -10.55
#